data_AF-A0A9N7Z661-F1
#
_entry.id   AF-A0A9N7Z661-F1
#
_cell.length_a   1.000
_cell.length_b   1.000
_cell.length_c   1.000
_cell.angle_alpha   90.00
_cell.angle_beta   90.00
_cell.angle_gamma   90.00
#
_symmetry.space_group_name_H-M   'P 1'
#
loop_
_entity.id
_entity.type
_entity.pdbx_description
1 polymer ?
#
loop_
_entity_poly.entity_id
_entity_poly.type
_entity_poly.pdbx_seq_one_letter_code
_entity_poly.pdbx_strand_id
1 'polypeptide(L)'
;MEQMDDVKTVLVESLIVWLQTFNTAAPCTTVEELTTGVAISQALHQIDPAWFDDGWLGRIKTDVDDNWRLKMNNLKKVLQMVVDYYNEVLGQEISDFPWPDVALVSEHSDPVESGRLLQLILGCAVRCERKQEYIQIIMTLEESVQLVVMTAIQEVSPS
;
A
#
# COMPACT_ATOMS: atom_id res chain seq x y z
N MET A 1 21.10 -16.22 1.03
CA MET A 1 20.00 -15.88 0.10
C MET A 1 18.68 -16.04 0.84
N GLU A 2 18.43 -17.20 1.45
CA GLU A 2 17.23 -17.52 2.26
C GLU A 2 16.87 -16.46 3.32
N GLN A 3 17.84 -15.96 4.10
CA GLN A 3 17.58 -15.00 5.18
C GLN A 3 17.08 -13.61 4.71
N MET A 4 17.36 -13.23 3.45
CA MET A 4 16.90 -11.96 2.87
C MET A 4 15.47 -12.08 2.30
N ASP A 5 15.12 -13.27 1.83
CA ASP A 5 13.80 -13.56 1.27
C ASP A 5 12.76 -13.70 2.41
N ASP A 6 13.17 -14.24 3.57
CA ASP A 6 12.35 -14.29 4.78
C ASP A 6 11.96 -12.88 5.27
N VAL A 7 12.91 -11.95 5.33
CA VAL A 7 12.66 -10.57 5.81
C VAL A 7 11.66 -9.83 4.92
N LYS A 8 11.77 -10.00 3.60
CA LYS A 8 10.85 -9.35 2.63
C LYS A 8 9.45 -9.95 2.68
N THR A 9 9.35 -11.25 2.92
CA THR A 9 8.07 -11.94 3.11
C THR A 9 7.38 -11.44 4.38
N VAL A 10 8.12 -11.35 5.49
CA VAL A 10 7.62 -10.80 6.77
C VAL A 10 7.13 -9.36 6.62
N LEU A 11 7.81 -8.54 5.81
CA LEU A 11 7.38 -7.17 5.52
C LEU A 11 5.98 -7.13 4.89
N VAL A 12 5.78 -7.81 3.76
CA VAL A 12 4.48 -7.74 3.05
C VAL A 12 3.36 -8.36 3.87
N GLU A 13 3.63 -9.45 4.60
CA GLU A 13 2.65 -10.08 5.50
C GLU A 13 2.24 -9.15 6.64
N SER A 14 3.20 -8.46 7.26
CA SER A 14 2.92 -7.50 8.33
C SER A 14 2.11 -6.30 7.82
N LEU A 15 2.43 -5.81 6.62
CA LEU A 15 1.69 -4.72 5.98
C LEU A 15 0.29 -5.14 5.53
N ILE A 16 0.11 -6.41 5.15
CA ILE A 16 -1.21 -7.00 4.90
C ILE A 16 -2.06 -6.98 6.18
N VAL A 17 -1.51 -7.40 7.33
CA VAL A 17 -2.21 -7.35 8.62
C VAL A 17 -2.62 -5.91 8.97
N TRP A 18 -1.74 -4.94 8.73
CA TRP A 18 -2.09 -3.53 8.89
C TRP A 18 -3.22 -3.09 7.93
N LEU A 19 -3.15 -3.46 6.65
CA LEU A 19 -4.16 -3.09 5.65
C LEU A 19 -5.55 -3.67 5.98
N GLN A 20 -5.61 -4.86 6.59
CA GLN A 20 -6.87 -5.47 7.03
C GLN A 20 -7.63 -4.63 8.05
N THR A 21 -6.96 -3.75 8.79
CA THR A 21 -7.61 -2.85 9.76
C THR A 21 -8.60 -1.87 9.11
N PHE A 22 -8.47 -1.62 7.81
CA PHE A 22 -9.39 -0.79 7.03
C PHE A 22 -10.72 -1.48 6.74
N ASN A 23 -10.85 -2.79 6.98
CA ASN A 23 -12.07 -3.58 6.73
C ASN A 23 -12.68 -3.30 5.34
N THR A 24 -11.83 -3.32 4.32
CA THR A 24 -12.21 -3.04 2.93
C THR A 24 -13.20 -4.08 2.41
N ALA A 25 -14.05 -3.69 1.46
CA ALA A 25 -15.01 -4.61 0.86
C ALA A 25 -14.31 -5.68 0.00
N ALA A 26 -13.20 -5.31 -0.66
CA ALA A 26 -12.34 -6.27 -1.33
C ALA A 26 -11.44 -6.99 -0.32
N PRO A 27 -11.18 -8.30 -0.51
CA PRO A 27 -10.32 -9.07 0.37
C PRO A 27 -8.85 -8.61 0.26
N CYS A 28 -8.12 -8.74 1.36
CA CYS A 28 -6.72 -8.35 1.48
C CYS A 28 -5.98 -9.27 2.47
N THR A 29 -6.13 -10.58 2.34
CA THR A 29 -5.50 -11.59 3.20
C THR A 29 -4.24 -12.19 2.61
N THR A 30 -4.08 -12.13 1.29
CA THR A 30 -2.90 -12.63 0.59
C THR A 30 -2.34 -11.60 -0.39
N VAL A 31 -1.07 -11.78 -0.79
CA VAL A 31 -0.44 -10.93 -1.81
C VAL A 31 -1.23 -10.98 -3.12
N GLU A 32 -1.75 -12.15 -3.50
CA GLU A 32 -2.50 -12.34 -4.73
C GLU A 32 -3.79 -11.51 -4.77
N GLU A 33 -4.50 -11.39 -3.65
CA GLU A 33 -5.71 -10.56 -3.55
C GLU A 33 -5.42 -9.06 -3.73
N LEU A 34 -4.24 -8.61 -3.29
CA LEU A 34 -3.81 -7.21 -3.43
C LEU A 34 -3.49 -6.82 -4.88
N THR A 35 -3.13 -7.80 -5.73
CA THR A 35 -2.74 -7.54 -7.13
C THR A 35 -3.84 -6.86 -7.94
N THR A 36 -5.10 -6.99 -7.52
CA THR A 36 -6.24 -6.33 -8.15
C THR A 36 -6.21 -4.80 -8.00
N GLY A 37 -5.51 -4.30 -6.98
CA GLY A 37 -5.47 -2.88 -6.58
C GLY A 37 -6.75 -2.39 -5.90
N VAL A 38 -7.79 -3.22 -5.78
CA VAL A 38 -9.11 -2.79 -5.29
C VAL A 38 -9.07 -2.51 -3.79
N ALA A 39 -8.60 -3.45 -2.97
CA ALA A 39 -8.49 -3.25 -1.53
C ALA A 39 -7.58 -2.05 -1.18
N ILE A 40 -6.45 -1.93 -1.88
CA ILE A 40 -5.53 -0.79 -1.72
C ILE A 40 -6.23 0.53 -2.04
N SER A 41 -6.98 0.60 -3.15
CA SER A 41 -7.71 1.82 -3.52
C SER A 41 -8.80 2.19 -2.52
N GLN A 42 -9.48 1.21 -1.94
CA GLN A 42 -10.49 1.43 -0.91
C GLN A 42 -9.86 1.94 0.40
N ALA A 43 -8.70 1.40 0.78
CA ALA A 43 -7.95 1.91 1.94
C ALA A 43 -7.47 3.35 1.71
N LEU A 44 -6.94 3.68 0.51
CA LEU A 44 -6.55 5.04 0.16
C LEU A 44 -7.72 6.04 0.22
N HIS A 45 -8.88 5.66 -0.31
CA HIS A 45 -10.10 6.45 -0.17
C HIS A 45 -10.48 6.68 1.30
N GLN A 46 -10.31 5.67 2.16
CA GLN A 46 -10.50 5.83 3.60
C GLN A 46 -9.45 6.72 4.25
N ILE A 47 -8.20 6.76 3.77
CA ILE A 47 -7.10 7.61 4.29
C ILE A 47 -7.39 9.08 4.06
N ASP A 48 -7.73 9.45 2.83
CA ASP A 48 -8.09 10.82 2.48
C ASP A 48 -9.14 10.83 1.36
N PRO A 49 -10.44 10.87 1.72
CA PRO A 49 -11.51 10.85 0.72
C PRO A 49 -11.61 12.16 -0.08
N ALA A 50 -10.94 13.25 0.35
CA ALA A 50 -10.91 14.49 -0.41
C ALA A 50 -9.93 14.40 -1.59
N TRP A 51 -8.83 13.66 -1.42
CA TRP A 51 -7.84 13.42 -2.47
C TRP A 51 -8.14 12.16 -3.30
N PHE A 52 -8.33 11.04 -2.63
CA PHE A 52 -8.63 9.74 -3.23
C PHE A 52 -10.14 9.61 -3.42
N ASP A 53 -10.76 10.55 -4.11
CA ASP A 53 -12.22 10.72 -4.17
C ASP A 53 -12.98 9.57 -4.88
N ASP A 54 -14.32 9.62 -4.82
CA ASP A 54 -15.20 8.66 -5.50
C ASP A 54 -14.96 8.61 -7.02
N GLY A 55 -14.61 9.75 -7.62
CA GLY A 55 -14.36 9.89 -9.05
C GLY A 55 -13.09 9.17 -9.50
N TRP A 56 -12.05 9.16 -8.67
CA TRP A 56 -10.85 8.37 -8.85
C TRP A 56 -11.11 6.89 -8.54
N LEU A 57 -11.73 6.59 -7.40
CA LEU A 57 -12.01 5.22 -6.96
C LEU A 57 -12.85 4.47 -8.00
N GLY A 58 -13.84 5.14 -8.60
CA GLY A 58 -14.66 4.58 -9.68
C GLY A 58 -13.91 4.24 -10.97
N ARG A 59 -12.64 4.67 -11.13
CA ARG A 59 -11.78 4.29 -12.26
C ARG A 59 -11.04 2.98 -12.03
N ILE A 60 -11.04 2.46 -10.81
CA ILE A 60 -10.44 1.17 -10.46
C ILE A 60 -11.44 0.07 -10.83
N LYS A 61 -11.03 -0.84 -11.70
CA LYS A 61 -11.89 -1.95 -12.14
C LYS A 61 -11.93 -3.04 -11.08
N THR A 62 -13.11 -3.53 -10.76
CA THR A 62 -13.30 -4.63 -9.80
C THR A 62 -13.39 -6.00 -10.48
N ASP A 63 -13.80 -6.04 -11.74
CA ASP A 63 -13.96 -7.20 -12.61
C ASP A 63 -12.67 -7.54 -13.38
N VAL A 64 -11.55 -7.67 -12.65
CA VAL A 64 -10.22 -7.88 -13.26
C VAL A 64 -9.74 -9.34 -13.25
N ASP A 65 -10.48 -10.24 -12.59
CA ASP A 65 -10.21 -11.69 -12.45
C ASP A 65 -8.71 -12.01 -12.47
N ASP A 66 -8.26 -12.92 -13.34
CA ASP A 66 -6.84 -13.27 -13.54
C ASP A 66 -6.15 -12.45 -14.65
N ASN A 67 -6.80 -11.39 -15.13
CA ASN A 67 -6.24 -10.56 -16.20
C ASN A 67 -5.18 -9.61 -15.65
N TRP A 68 -3.93 -10.07 -15.60
CA TRP A 68 -2.79 -9.31 -15.09
C TRP A 68 -2.63 -7.93 -15.76
N ARG A 69 -3.04 -7.76 -17.02
CA ARG A 69 -2.99 -6.44 -17.68
C ARG A 69 -3.98 -5.44 -17.09
N LEU A 70 -5.17 -5.91 -16.70
CA LEU A 70 -6.16 -5.07 -16.02
C LEU A 70 -5.72 -4.77 -14.59
N LYS A 71 -5.21 -5.78 -13.87
CA LYS A 71 -4.55 -5.61 -12.56
C LYS A 71 -3.45 -4.56 -12.61
N MET A 72 -2.51 -4.69 -13.55
CA MET A 72 -1.43 -3.72 -13.77
C MET A 72 -1.95 -2.31 -14.03
N ASN A 73 -3.01 -2.15 -14.84
CA ASN A 73 -3.60 -0.85 -15.13
C ASN A 73 -4.23 -0.21 -13.88
N ASN A 74 -4.83 -0.99 -12.98
CA ASN A 74 -5.30 -0.50 -11.69
C ASN A 74 -4.12 -0.04 -10.83
N LEU A 75 -3.09 -0.89 -10.67
CA LEU A 75 -1.91 -0.59 -9.85
C LEU A 75 -1.14 0.64 -10.35
N LYS A 76 -1.07 0.87 -11.68
CA LYS A 76 -0.52 2.11 -12.25
C LYS A 76 -1.28 3.36 -11.79
N LYS A 77 -2.61 3.31 -11.76
CA LYS A 77 -3.43 4.44 -11.28
C LYS A 77 -3.25 4.67 -9.79
N VAL A 78 -3.15 3.58 -9.01
CA VAL A 78 -2.88 3.64 -7.57
C VAL A 78 -1.52 4.29 -7.32
N LEU A 79 -0.46 3.77 -7.94
CA LEU A 79 0.88 4.30 -7.76
C LEU A 79 0.97 5.77 -8.17
N GLN A 80 0.39 6.14 -9.32
CA GLN A 80 0.36 7.53 -9.77
C GLN A 80 -0.30 8.45 -8.75
N MET A 81 -1.51 8.13 -8.28
CA MET A 81 -2.20 8.97 -7.30
C MET A 81 -1.48 9.08 -5.96
N VAL A 82 -0.78 8.01 -5.56
CA VAL A 82 0.06 8.03 -4.36
C VAL A 82 1.25 8.97 -4.57
N VAL A 83 1.95 8.89 -5.70
CA VAL A 83 3.05 9.81 -6.02
C VAL A 83 2.56 11.25 -6.02
N ASP A 84 1.42 11.52 -6.65
CA ASP A 84 0.84 12.86 -6.70
C ASP A 84 0.45 13.35 -5.29
N TYR A 85 -0.09 12.48 -4.44
CA TYR A 85 -0.40 12.79 -3.04
C TYR A 85 0.85 13.19 -2.24
N TYR A 86 1.95 12.46 -2.40
CA TYR A 86 3.22 12.79 -1.76
C TYR A 86 3.73 14.17 -2.19
N ASN A 87 3.70 14.45 -3.49
CA ASN A 87 4.21 15.70 -4.04
C ASN A 87 3.31 16.90 -3.71
N GLU A 88 1.99 16.77 -3.90
CA GLU A 88 1.06 17.89 -3.87
C GLU A 88 0.42 18.12 -2.50
N VAL A 89 0.16 17.05 -1.75
CA VAL A 89 -0.49 17.14 -0.43
C VAL A 89 0.54 17.11 0.69
N LEU A 90 1.49 16.17 0.65
CA LEU A 90 2.50 16.05 1.69
C LEU A 90 3.68 17.02 1.48
N GLY A 91 3.85 17.55 0.27
CA GLY A 91 4.99 18.40 -0.09
C GLY A 91 6.33 17.68 0.05
N GLN A 92 6.36 16.37 -0.21
CA GLN A 92 7.51 15.50 -0.02
C GLN A 92 7.83 14.75 -1.31
N GLU A 93 9.07 14.89 -1.77
CA GLU A 93 9.59 14.09 -2.87
C GLU A 93 10.09 12.75 -2.34
N ILE A 94 9.74 11.66 -3.04
CA ILE A 94 10.24 10.32 -2.74
C ILE A 94 11.54 10.11 -3.51
N SER A 95 12.67 10.38 -2.87
CA SER A 95 13.99 10.40 -3.54
C SER A 95 14.81 9.14 -3.31
N ASP A 96 14.76 8.57 -2.10
CA ASP A 96 15.66 7.48 -1.66
C ASP A 96 14.95 6.12 -1.49
N PHE A 97 13.68 6.02 -1.89
CA PHE A 97 12.89 4.79 -1.77
C PHE A 97 12.76 4.08 -3.13
N PRO A 98 12.99 2.75 -3.20
CA PRO A 98 12.84 2.00 -4.44
C PRO A 98 11.36 1.93 -4.87
N TRP A 99 11.06 2.48 -6.04
CA TRP A 99 9.71 2.44 -6.62
C TRP A 99 9.26 1.00 -6.90
N PRO A 100 8.00 0.63 -6.56
CA PRO A 100 7.49 -0.71 -6.80
C PRO A 100 7.30 -0.97 -8.30
N ASP A 101 7.76 -2.13 -8.78
CA ASP A 101 7.46 -2.60 -10.13
C ASP A 101 6.05 -3.22 -10.18
N VAL A 102 5.08 -2.42 -10.59
CA VAL A 102 3.68 -2.83 -10.71
C VAL A 102 3.46 -3.96 -11.73
N ALA A 103 4.38 -4.20 -12.68
CA ALA A 103 4.28 -5.33 -13.59
C ALA A 103 4.54 -6.63 -12.81
N LEU A 104 5.60 -6.68 -12.00
CA LEU A 104 5.93 -7.83 -11.14
C LEU A 104 4.82 -8.09 -10.09
N VAL A 105 4.25 -7.04 -9.50
CA VAL A 105 3.08 -7.18 -8.61
C VAL A 105 1.92 -7.83 -9.36
N SER A 106 1.59 -7.32 -10.55
CA SER A 106 0.38 -7.76 -11.27
C SER A 106 0.47 -9.14 -11.92
N GLU A 107 1.65 -9.52 -12.42
CA GLU A 107 1.86 -10.74 -13.21
C GLU A 107 2.38 -11.89 -12.37
N HIS A 108 3.18 -11.60 -11.33
CA HIS A 108 3.85 -12.61 -10.52
C HIS A 108 3.47 -12.59 -9.05
N SER A 109 2.57 -11.69 -8.63
CA SER A 109 2.22 -11.50 -7.22
C SER A 109 3.48 -11.32 -6.37
N ASP A 110 4.47 -10.57 -6.88
CA ASP A 110 5.79 -10.48 -6.26
C ASP A 110 5.67 -9.86 -4.85
N PRO A 111 6.08 -10.58 -3.79
CA PRO A 111 5.90 -10.11 -2.41
C PRO A 111 6.77 -8.88 -2.09
N VAL A 112 7.92 -8.74 -2.74
CA VAL A 112 8.85 -7.64 -2.51
C VAL A 112 8.29 -6.35 -3.07
N GLU A 113 7.84 -6.38 -4.32
CA GLU A 113 7.25 -5.21 -4.98
C GLU A 113 5.89 -4.86 -4.37
N SER A 114 5.13 -5.86 -3.92
CA SER A 114 3.88 -5.64 -3.18
C SER A 114 4.13 -4.98 -1.82
N GLY A 115 5.15 -5.43 -1.09
CA GLY A 115 5.60 -4.80 0.14
C GLY A 115 5.93 -3.33 -0.07
N ARG A 116 6.75 -3.01 -1.08
CA ARG A 116 7.10 -1.62 -1.41
C ARG A 116 5.89 -0.75 -1.72
N LEU A 117 4.94 -1.28 -2.49
CA LEU A 117 3.70 -0.57 -2.77
C LEU A 117 2.94 -0.26 -1.47
N LEU A 118 2.77 -1.23 -0.59
CA LEU A 118 2.11 -1.05 0.70
C LEU A 118 2.85 -0.08 1.63
N GLN A 119 4.19 -0.03 1.59
CA GLN A 119 4.97 0.94 2.36
C GLN A 119 4.62 2.39 1.97
N LEU A 120 4.44 2.66 0.67
CA LEU A 120 4.00 3.98 0.21
C LEU A 120 2.59 4.32 0.72
N ILE A 121 1.67 3.35 0.73
CA ILE A 121 0.30 3.55 1.25
C ILE A 121 0.33 3.84 2.75
N LEU A 122 1.13 3.09 3.50
CA LEU A 122 1.37 3.30 4.93
C LEU A 122 1.92 4.70 5.18
N GLY A 123 2.87 5.15 4.36
CA GLY A 123 3.42 6.50 4.42
C GLY A 123 2.36 7.59 4.19
N CYS A 124 1.41 7.38 3.26
CA CYS A 124 0.24 8.26 3.14
C CYS A 124 -0.57 8.31 4.45
N ALA A 125 -0.89 7.16 5.03
CA ALA A 125 -1.71 7.06 6.24
C ALA A 125 -1.07 7.77 7.45
N VAL A 126 0.23 7.60 7.69
CA VAL A 126 0.91 8.19 8.86
C VAL A 126 1.33 9.65 8.67
N ARG A 127 1.09 10.23 7.49
CA ARG A 127 1.40 11.65 7.19
C ARG A 127 0.20 12.47 6.79
N CYS A 128 -0.94 11.85 6.50
CA CYS A 128 -2.20 12.56 6.25
C CYS A 128 -2.64 13.40 7.47
N GLU A 129 -3.64 14.24 7.26
CA GLU A 129 -4.21 15.09 8.32
C GLU A 129 -4.71 14.25 9.52
N ARG A 130 -5.32 13.09 9.25
CA ARG A 130 -5.83 12.14 10.25
C ARG A 130 -4.82 11.11 10.76
N LYS A 131 -3.52 11.34 10.54
CA LYS A 131 -2.45 10.39 10.91
C LYS A 131 -2.52 9.84 12.33
N GLN A 132 -3.03 10.61 13.30
CA GLN A 132 -3.15 10.16 14.69
C GLN A 132 -4.05 8.92 14.81
N GLU A 133 -5.13 8.85 14.03
CA GLU A 133 -6.05 7.70 14.00
C GLU A 133 -5.32 6.44 13.52
N TYR A 134 -4.58 6.56 12.41
CA TYR A 134 -3.82 5.43 11.84
C TYR A 134 -2.64 5.00 12.72
N ILE A 135 -1.95 5.95 13.36
CA ILE A 135 -0.89 5.63 14.33
C ILE A 135 -1.46 4.86 15.52
N GLN A 136 -2.62 5.27 16.05
CA GLN A 136 -3.29 4.55 17.13
C GLN A 136 -3.68 3.13 16.72
N ILE A 137 -4.20 2.94 15.51
CA ILE A 137 -4.51 1.61 14.96
C ILE A 137 -3.24 0.75 14.91
N ILE A 138 -2.11 1.28 14.41
CA ILE A 138 -0.83 0.56 14.39
C ILE A 138 -0.45 0.12 15.80
N MET A 139 -0.64 0.96 16.82
CA MET A 139 -0.33 0.63 18.22
C MET A 139 -1.22 -0.48 18.82
N THR A 140 -2.30 -0.87 18.15
CA THR A 140 -3.15 -2.01 18.56
C THR A 140 -2.75 -3.35 17.93
N LEU A 141 -1.83 -3.34 16.94
CA LEU A 141 -1.37 -4.55 16.28
C LEU A 141 -0.46 -5.39 17.20
N GLU A 142 -0.16 -6.63 16.81
CA GLU A 142 0.82 -7.44 17.52
C GLU A 142 2.20 -6.76 17.51
N GLU A 143 2.97 -6.86 18.60
CA GLU A 143 4.28 -6.21 18.76
C GLU A 143 5.25 -6.55 17.60
N SER A 144 5.23 -7.80 17.13
CA SER A 144 6.01 -8.27 15.98
C SER A 144 5.67 -7.48 14.71
N VAL A 145 4.38 -7.26 14.44
CA VAL A 145 3.87 -6.47 13.31
C VAL A 145 4.18 -4.99 13.50
N GLN A 146 4.02 -4.45 14.71
CA GLN A 146 4.33 -3.05 15.02
C GLN A 146 5.77 -2.70 14.67
N LEU A 147 6.72 -3.55 15.05
CA LEU A 147 8.14 -3.34 14.76
C LEU A 147 8.40 -3.24 13.26
N VAL A 148 7.83 -4.17 12.47
CA VAL A 148 7.96 -4.19 11.01
C VAL A 148 7.33 -2.95 10.38
N VAL A 149 6.12 -2.56 10.83
CA VAL A 149 5.43 -1.35 10.37
C VAL A 149 6.22 -0.09 10.70
N MET A 150 6.85 0.00 11.88
CA MET A 150 7.71 1.13 12.24
C MET A 150 8.94 1.23 11.35
N THR A 151 9.62 0.11 11.10
CA THR A 151 10.75 0.07 10.15
C THR A 151 10.31 0.50 8.76
N ALA A 152 9.17 0.00 8.29
CA ALA A 152 8.61 0.38 7.01
C ALA A 152 8.35 1.90 6.89
N ILE A 153 7.83 2.54 7.95
CA ILE A 153 7.62 4.01 8.00
C ILE A 153 8.95 4.75 7.90
N GLN A 154 9.98 4.28 8.59
CA GLN A 154 11.31 4.90 8.58
C GLN A 154 11.92 4.86 7.17
N GLU A 155 11.78 3.75 6.44
CA GLU A 155 12.32 3.59 5.08
C GLU A 155 11.66 4.51 4.05
N VAL A 156 10.37 4.84 4.20
CA VAL A 156 9.67 5.78 3.31
C VAL A 156 9.71 7.23 3.82
N SER A 157 10.41 7.50 4.92
CA SER A 157 10.55 8.86 5.47
C SER A 157 11.64 9.65 4.75
N PRO A 158 11.42 10.95 4.44
CA PRO A 158 12.46 11.77 3.85
C PRO A 158 13.59 11.90 4.88
N SER A 159 14.83 11.86 4.41
CA SER A 159 16.02 12.10 5.22
C SER A 159 16.18 13.57 5.62
#